data_AF-A0A939TC22-F1
#
_entry.id   AF-A0A939TC22-F1
#
_cell.length_a   1.000
_cell.length_b   1.000
_cell.length_c   1.000
_cell.angle_alpha   90.00
_cell.angle_beta   90.00
_cell.angle_gamma   90.00
#
_symmetry.space_group_name_H-M   'P 1'
#
loop_
_entity.id
_entity.type
_entity.pdbx_description
1 polymer ?
#
loop_
_entity_poly.entity_id
_entity_poly.type
_entity_poly.pdbx_seq_one_letter_code
_entity_poly.pdbx_strand_id
1 'polypeptide(L)' 'MTGCTGDHCVTCSDEAVAVTVVRLLDDDLAEVDVGGGRTEEISVALVEAAAGDTVLVHAKEAIGTVPR' A
#
# COMPACT_ATOMS: atom_id res chain seq x y z
N MET A 1 15.35 -14.03 23.44
CA MET A 1 15.90 -12.92 22.63
C MET A 1 14.86 -12.56 21.58
N THR A 2 13.87 -11.76 21.97
CA THR A 2 12.88 -11.21 21.05
C THR A 2 13.39 -9.82 20.68
N GLY A 3 14.14 -9.76 19.58
CA GLY A 3 14.82 -8.55 19.15
C GLY A 3 13.85 -7.57 18.51
N CYS A 4 13.39 -6.59 19.27
CA CYS A 4 13.08 -5.28 18.70
C CYS A 4 14.29 -4.39 18.94
N THR A 5 15.09 -4.23 17.89
CA THR A 5 16.25 -3.35 17.88
C THR A 5 15.87 -2.11 17.08
N GLY A 6 15.44 -1.06 17.79
CA GLY A 6 14.79 0.14 17.24
C GLY A 6 13.29 0.12 17.55
N ASP A 7 12.69 1.29 17.82
CA ASP A 7 11.30 1.44 18.31
C ASP A 7 10.19 0.79 17.45
N HIS A 8 10.52 0.16 16.32
CA HIS A 8 9.56 -0.48 15.44
C HIS A 8 10.05 -1.85 14.95
N CYS A 9 9.30 -2.89 15.30
CA CYS A 9 9.34 -4.19 14.62
C CYS A 9 8.27 -4.16 13.53
N VAL A 10 8.63 -4.46 12.27
CA VAL A 10 7.71 -4.39 11.10
C VAL A 10 6.47 -5.29 11.21
N THR A 11 6.50 -6.28 12.10
CA THR A 11 5.36 -7.16 12.43
C THR A 11 4.44 -6.60 13.51
N CYS A 12 4.83 -5.50 14.18
CA CYS A 12 4.07 -4.81 15.22
C CYS A 12 3.62 -3.41 14.79
N SER A 13 3.99 -2.98 13.57
CA SER A 13 3.64 -1.69 13.02
C SER A 13 2.41 -1.90 12.13
N ASP A 14 1.22 -1.78 12.72
CA ASP A 14 -0.07 -1.75 11.99
C ASP A 14 -0.25 -0.40 11.25
N GLU A 15 0.83 0.11 10.66
CA GLU A 15 0.82 1.38 9.96
C GLU A 15 0.42 1.15 8.52
N ALA A 16 -0.58 1.91 8.06
CA ALA A 16 -0.93 1.96 6.66
C ALA A 16 -0.09 3.01 5.95
N VAL A 17 0.46 2.66 4.79
CA VAL A 17 1.31 3.55 4.00
C VAL A 17 0.50 4.14 2.85
N ALA A 18 0.57 5.45 2.67
CA ALA A 18 -0.02 6.13 1.53
C ALA A 18 0.85 5.93 0.28
N VAL A 19 0.27 5.38 -0.78
CA VAL A 19 0.94 5.13 -2.07
C VAL A 19 0.06 5.60 -3.21
N THR A 20 0.67 5.90 -4.36
CA THR A 20 -0.06 6.36 -5.55
C THR A 20 -0.26 5.23 -6.53
N VAL A 21 -1.50 5.02 -6.99
CA VAL A 21 -1.81 4.03 -8.02
C VAL A 21 -1.26 4.49 -9.36
N VAL A 22 -0.41 3.66 -9.97
CA VAL A 22 0.14 3.91 -11.31
C VAL A 22 -0.79 3.36 -12.38
N ARG A 23 -1.25 2.12 -12.21
CA ARG A 23 -2.23 1.47 -13.09
C ARG A 23 -2.96 0.34 -12.38
N LEU A 24 -4.17 0.03 -12.85
CA LEU A 24 -4.91 -1.15 -12.46
C LEU A 24 -4.47 -2.36 -13.29
N LEU A 25 -4.55 -3.54 -12.69
CA LEU A 25 -4.28 -4.84 -13.27
C LEU A 25 -5.58 -5.69 -13.23
N ASP A 26 -5.51 -6.91 -13.74
CA ASP A 26 -6.59 -7.88 -13.59
C ASP A 26 -6.72 -8.36 -12.13
N ASP A 27 -7.81 -9.08 -11.81
CA ASP A 27 -8.06 -9.70 -10.50
C ASP A 27 -8.01 -8.74 -9.30
N ASP A 28 -8.49 -7.51 -9.49
CA ASP A 28 -8.52 -6.46 -8.47
C ASP A 28 -7.12 -6.13 -7.89
N LEU A 29 -6.09 -6.20 -8.73
CA LEU A 29 -4.72 -5.79 -8.39
C LEU A 29 -4.38 -4.42 -8.98
N ALA A 30 -3.37 -3.77 -8.40
CA ALA A 30 -2.83 -2.52 -8.91
C ALA A 30 -1.32 -2.41 -8.70
N GLU A 31 -0.63 -1.77 -9.65
CA GLU A 31 0.74 -1.30 -9.42
C GLU A 31 0.71 0.09 -8.79
N VAL A 32 1.48 0.25 -7.71
CA VAL A 32 1.62 1.51 -6.98
C VAL A 32 3.05 2.00 -6.96
N ASP A 33 3.25 3.31 -6.95
CA ASP A 33 4.56 3.94 -6.76
C ASP A 33 4.91 3.96 -5.27
N VAL A 34 6.02 3.32 -4.92
CA VAL A 34 6.59 3.26 -3.57
C VAL A 34 7.86 4.13 -3.43
N GLY A 35 8.11 5.00 -4.41
CA GLY A 35 9.22 5.92 -4.45
C GLY A 35 10.53 5.32 -4.98
N GLY A 36 11.42 6.21 -5.41
CA GLY A 36 12.72 5.83 -5.99
C GLY A 36 12.61 5.17 -7.36
N GLY A 37 11.52 5.41 -8.10
CA GLY A 37 11.28 4.81 -9.42
C GLY A 37 10.93 3.33 -9.36
N ARG A 38 10.44 2.85 -8.21
CA ARG A 38 10.02 1.45 -8.00
C ARG A 38 8.50 1.38 -7.88
N THR A 39 7.95 0.31 -8.43
CA THR A 39 6.54 -0.02 -8.27
C THR A 39 6.38 -1.35 -7.52
N GLU A 40 5.28 -1.48 -6.81
CA GLU A 40 4.86 -2.75 -6.20
C GLU A 40 3.42 -3.08 -6.55
N GLU A 41 3.09 -4.36 -6.53
CA GLU A 41 1.74 -4.87 -6.73
C GLU A 41 1.02 -5.02 -5.39
N ILE A 42 -0.20 -4.51 -5.33
CA ILE A 42 -1.10 -4.60 -4.19
C ILE A 42 -2.50 -5.03 -4.63
N SER A 43 -3.29 -5.56 -3.70
CA SER A 43 -4.72 -5.75 -3.87
C SER A 43 -5.46 -4.44 -3.65
N VAL A 44 -6.46 -4.18 -4.48
CA VAL A 44 -7.44 -3.09 -4.35
C VAL A 44 -8.87 -3.62 -4.23
N ALA A 45 -9.07 -4.92 -3.99
CA ALA A 45 -10.38 -5.56 -3.93
C ALA A 45 -11.35 -4.94 -2.90
N LEU A 46 -10.84 -4.25 -1.89
CA LEU A 46 -11.65 -3.63 -0.83
C LEU A 46 -12.01 -2.16 -1.09
N VAL A 47 -11.47 -1.53 -2.14
CA VAL A 47 -11.66 -0.10 -2.42
C VAL A 47 -11.85 0.17 -3.90
N GLU A 48 -12.62 1.21 -4.24
CA GLU A 48 -12.67 1.72 -5.61
C GLU A 48 -11.48 2.64 -5.83
N ALA A 49 -10.51 2.20 -6.64
CA ALA A 49 -9.30 2.97 -6.96
C ALA A 49 -9.17 3.20 -8.47
N ALA A 50 -8.66 4.36 -8.86
CA ALA A 50 -8.26 4.66 -10.23
C ALA A 50 -6.77 5.03 -10.32
N ALA A 51 -6.21 4.96 -11.52
CA ALA A 51 -4.86 5.43 -11.78
C ALA A 51 -4.72 6.92 -11.38
N GLY A 52 -3.68 7.21 -10.61
CA GLY A 52 -3.39 8.52 -10.03
C GLY A 52 -3.96 8.73 -8.63
N ASP A 53 -4.84 7.86 -8.12
CA ASP A 53 -5.37 7.99 -6.77
C ASP A 53 -4.32 7.62 -5.71
N THR A 54 -4.48 8.20 -4.52
CA THR A 54 -3.69 7.83 -3.35
C THR A 54 -4.51 6.90 -2.47
N VAL A 55 -3.95 5.73 -2.17
CA VAL A 55 -4.58 4.71 -1.33
C VAL A 55 -3.71 4.41 -0.11
N LEU A 56 -4.35 4.00 0.98
CA LEU A 56 -3.70 3.52 2.20
C LEU A 56 -3.56 2.00 2.11
N VAL A 57 -2.33 1.51 2.24
CA VAL A 57 -2.00 0.08 2.12
C VAL A 57 -1.51 -0.49 3.43
N HIS A 58 -2.07 -1.62 3.83
CA HIS A 58 -1.59 -2.43 4.93
C HIS A 58 -1.50 -3.88 4.48
N ALA A 59 -0.37 -4.55 4.74
CA ALA A 59 -0.16 -5.95 4.37
C ALA A 59 -0.47 -6.28 2.89
N LYS A 60 -0.12 -5.37 1.96
CA LYS A 60 -0.40 -5.44 0.51
C LYS A 60 -1.88 -5.34 0.11
N GLU A 61 -2.75 -4.93 1.02
CA GLU A 61 -4.16 -4.67 0.76
C GLU A 61 -4.43 -3.16 0.87
N ALA A 62 -5.09 -2.58 -0.13
CA ALA A 62 -5.61 -1.23 -0.03
C ALA A 62 -6.85 -1.23 0.87
N ILE A 63 -6.77 -0.47 1.97
CA ILE A 63 -7.82 -0.43 3.01
C ILE A 63 -8.59 0.90 3.02
N GLY A 64 -8.19 1.88 2.20
CA GLY A 64 -8.88 3.16 2.08
C GLY A 64 -8.29 4.06 1.01
N THR A 65 -9.09 5.03 0.55
CA THR A 65 -8.69 6.08 -0.38
C THR A 65 -8.47 7.40 0.35
N VAL A 66 -7.49 8.19 -0.09
CA VAL A 66 -7.28 9.55 0.42
C VAL A 66 -7.96 10.54 -0.53
N PRO A 67 -8.94 11.34 -0.06
CA PRO A 67 -9.56 12.37 -0.89
C PRO A 67 -8.54 13.47 -1.23
N ARG A 68 -8.66 14.00 -2.45
CA ARG A 68 -7.83 15.11 -2.96
C ARG A 68 -8.21 16.45 -2.34
#